data_AF-A0A2V9JZJ5-F1
#
_entry.id   AF-A0A2V9JZJ5-F1
#
_cell.length_a   1.000
_cell.length_b   1.000
_cell.length_c   1.000
_cell.angle_alpha   90.00
_cell.angle_beta   90.00
_cell.angle_gamma   90.00
#
_symmetry.space_group_name_H-M   'P 1'
#
loop_
_entity.id
_entity.type
_entity.pdbx_description
1 polymer ?
#
loop_
_entity_poly.entity_id
_entity_poly.type
_entity_poly.pdbx_seq_one_letter_code
_entity_poly.pdbx_strand_id
1 'polypeptide(L)'
;MIGACASSSVAEAGRTLLSSFERTPEGWHVYDYNGGIDGGGNVFYPVTWQKTGGVGNSGFVWADDSRWRIDLPEQPNSILAFILYRRWAPGDQPFTVKTSPGGELDLRNAEVSVYLRGDGLDLKGAKCYFWVFSSNGSARWHFISSPLEVSSGKWGSPQRFVLKNDETLWHRTWSPSRPVSLDEVLSKGNSYGFSFLGFSGEVTGRISMDELAIKLVSK
;
A
#
# COMPACT_ATOMS: atom_id res chain seq x y z
N MET A 1 -32.42 -11.69 -46.95
CA MET A 1 -31.18 -11.92 -46.20
C MET A 1 -30.78 -10.60 -45.55
N ILE A 2 -31.12 -10.41 -44.28
CA ILE A 2 -30.71 -9.23 -43.51
C ILE A 2 -29.66 -9.73 -42.53
N GLY A 3 -28.43 -9.27 -42.71
CA GLY A 3 -27.28 -9.67 -41.90
C GLY A 3 -27.44 -9.21 -40.46
N ALA A 4 -27.29 -10.16 -39.53
CA ALA A 4 -27.20 -9.89 -38.12
C ALA A 4 -25.89 -9.15 -37.82
N CYS A 5 -25.99 -7.95 -37.24
CA CYS A 5 -24.86 -7.30 -36.61
C CYS A 5 -24.47 -8.14 -35.38
N ALA A 6 -23.31 -8.78 -35.45
CA ALA A 6 -22.73 -9.51 -34.33
C ALA A 6 -22.41 -8.53 -33.20
N SER A 7 -23.01 -8.77 -32.03
CA SER A 7 -22.65 -8.14 -30.77
C SER A 7 -21.25 -8.57 -30.37
N SER A 8 -20.27 -7.66 -30.43
CA SER A 8 -18.98 -7.85 -29.78
C SER A 8 -19.13 -7.52 -28.29
N SER A 9 -19.41 -8.55 -27.48
CA SER A 9 -19.20 -8.47 -26.03
C SER A 9 -17.69 -8.46 -25.77
N VAL A 10 -17.11 -7.26 -25.69
CA VAL A 10 -15.78 -7.09 -25.12
C VAL A 10 -15.94 -7.33 -23.62
N ALA A 11 -15.44 -8.48 -23.13
CA ALA A 11 -15.30 -8.71 -21.71
C ALA A 11 -14.41 -7.61 -21.11
N GLU A 12 -14.93 -6.89 -20.12
CA GLU A 12 -14.25 -5.77 -19.46
C GLU A 12 -13.08 -6.32 -18.61
N ALA A 13 -11.86 -6.19 -19.15
CA ALA A 13 -10.63 -6.56 -18.44
C ALA A 13 -10.52 -5.74 -17.13
N GLY A 14 -10.25 -6.42 -16.01
CA GLY A 14 -10.23 -5.83 -14.68
C GLY A 14 -9.40 -4.55 -14.57
N ARG A 15 -9.94 -3.55 -13.85
CA ARG A 15 -9.32 -2.24 -13.62
C ARG A 15 -7.97 -2.40 -12.89
N THR A 16 -6.92 -1.77 -13.40
CA THR A 16 -5.61 -1.71 -12.75
C THR A 16 -5.33 -0.31 -12.23
N LEU A 17 -4.88 -0.20 -10.99
CA LEU A 17 -4.36 1.01 -10.37
C LEU A 17 -2.84 0.95 -10.44
N LEU A 18 -2.18 1.96 -11.00
CA LEU A 18 -0.74 1.93 -11.26
C LEU A 18 -0.07 3.16 -10.67
N SER A 19 0.86 2.92 -9.73
CA SER A 19 1.81 3.91 -9.25
C SER A 19 3.12 3.74 -9.99
N SER A 20 3.37 4.59 -10.99
CA SER A 20 4.56 4.48 -11.85
C SER A 20 5.68 5.42 -11.43
N PHE A 21 5.39 6.47 -10.67
CA PHE A 21 6.36 7.45 -10.20
C PHE A 21 7.17 8.14 -11.30
N GLU A 22 6.67 8.14 -12.54
CA GLU A 22 7.38 8.73 -13.69
C GLU A 22 7.55 10.26 -13.55
N ARG A 23 6.68 10.91 -12.78
CA ARG A 23 6.62 12.38 -12.70
C ARG A 23 6.49 12.94 -11.29
N THR A 24 5.90 12.18 -10.37
CA THR A 24 5.51 12.69 -9.04
C THR A 24 5.50 11.56 -8.02
N PRO A 25 5.44 11.87 -6.70
CA PRO A 25 5.20 10.88 -5.66
C PRO A 25 3.75 10.38 -5.55
N GLU A 26 2.82 10.87 -6.39
CA GLU A 26 1.46 10.32 -6.54
C GLU A 26 0.61 10.22 -5.25
N GLY A 27 0.89 11.09 -4.27
CA GLY A 27 0.14 11.14 -3.01
C GLY A 27 0.64 10.14 -1.95
N TRP A 28 1.73 9.43 -2.20
CA TRP A 28 2.36 8.56 -1.21
C TRP A 28 3.02 9.36 -0.09
N HIS A 29 2.84 8.87 1.12
CA HIS A 29 3.40 9.44 2.34
C HIS A 29 4.06 8.34 3.19
N VAL A 30 4.75 8.79 4.23
CA VAL A 30 5.23 8.02 5.37
C VAL A 30 4.44 8.47 6.58
N TYR A 31 4.20 7.55 7.51
CA TYR A 31 3.53 7.88 8.77
C TYR A 31 4.52 7.93 9.92
N ASP A 32 4.53 9.06 10.62
CA ASP A 32 5.24 9.27 11.87
C ASP A 32 4.21 9.33 13.00
N TYR A 33 4.15 8.27 13.80
CA TYR A 33 3.26 8.21 14.94
C TYR A 33 3.58 9.34 15.90
N ASN A 34 2.59 10.20 16.16
CA ASN A 34 2.72 11.33 17.07
C ASN A 34 3.79 12.37 16.67
N GLY A 35 4.40 12.27 15.48
CA GLY A 35 5.54 13.10 15.08
C GLY A 35 6.74 12.95 16.03
N GLY A 36 6.86 11.81 16.69
CA GLY A 36 7.81 11.58 17.78
C GLY A 36 7.54 12.33 19.08
N ILE A 37 6.36 12.94 19.25
CA ILE A 37 5.97 13.72 20.44
C ILE A 37 4.66 13.17 21.03
N ASP A 38 4.67 12.67 22.26
CA ASP A 38 3.45 12.17 22.92
C ASP A 38 2.28 13.17 22.84
N GLY A 39 1.18 12.74 22.22
CA GLY A 39 0.00 13.58 21.99
C GLY A 39 0.07 14.52 20.78
N GLY A 40 1.12 14.44 19.96
CA GLY A 40 1.33 15.24 18.74
C GLY A 40 0.40 14.88 17.59
N GLY A 41 -0.28 13.74 17.66
CA GLY A 41 -1.26 13.28 16.67
C GLY A 41 -0.63 12.71 15.40
N ASN A 42 -1.48 12.34 14.44
CA ASN A 42 -1.03 11.64 13.24
C ASN A 42 -0.27 12.56 12.29
N VAL A 43 1.03 12.32 12.09
CA VAL A 43 1.87 13.10 11.18
C VAL A 43 2.18 12.30 9.92
N PHE A 44 1.98 12.93 8.76
CA PHE A 44 2.24 12.31 7.46
C PHE A 44 3.22 13.16 6.66
N TYR A 45 4.35 12.56 6.27
CA TYR A 45 5.36 13.22 5.45
C TYR A 45 5.28 12.72 4.01
N PRO A 46 5.31 13.60 3.00
CA PRO A 46 5.46 13.16 1.62
C PRO A 46 6.72 12.30 1.47
N VAL A 47 6.61 11.23 0.69
CA VAL A 47 7.79 10.47 0.28
C VAL A 47 8.71 11.33 -0.55
N THR A 48 10.01 11.05 -0.53
CA THR A 48 10.95 11.69 -1.44
C THR A 48 10.82 11.03 -2.82
N TRP A 49 10.65 11.84 -3.85
CA TRP A 49 10.63 11.38 -5.25
C TRP A 49 11.99 11.62 -5.91
N GLN A 50 12.44 10.67 -6.71
CA GLN A 50 13.59 10.82 -7.59
C GLN A 50 13.20 10.49 -9.01
N LYS A 51 13.65 11.32 -9.96
CA LYS A 51 13.31 11.17 -11.38
C LYS A 51 13.95 9.96 -12.05
N THR A 52 15.06 9.46 -11.51
CA THR A 52 15.89 8.40 -12.10
C THR A 52 16.43 7.51 -11.00
N GLY A 53 16.84 6.29 -11.34
CA GLY A 53 17.36 5.30 -10.38
C GLY A 53 16.31 4.28 -9.91
N GLY A 54 15.09 4.35 -10.45
CA GLY A 54 14.06 3.30 -10.41
C GLY A 54 14.38 2.13 -11.35
N VAL A 55 13.43 1.21 -11.50
CA VAL A 55 13.51 0.05 -12.38
C VAL A 55 13.65 0.52 -13.83
N GLY A 56 14.64 0.01 -14.56
CA GLY A 56 14.91 0.51 -15.92
C GLY A 56 15.27 2.00 -15.98
N ASN A 57 15.72 2.58 -14.87
CA ASN A 57 16.02 4.01 -14.69
C ASN A 57 14.78 4.94 -14.72
N SER A 58 13.60 4.40 -14.42
CA SER A 58 12.37 5.16 -14.12
C SER A 58 12.53 6.09 -12.91
N GLY A 59 11.49 6.89 -12.68
CA GLY A 59 11.32 7.59 -11.41
C GLY A 59 10.86 6.63 -10.31
N PHE A 60 11.16 6.94 -9.05
CA PHE A 60 10.76 6.11 -7.91
C PHE A 60 10.56 6.98 -6.65
N VAL A 61 9.98 6.38 -5.60
CA VAL A 61 9.82 7.04 -4.30
C VAL A 61 10.56 6.32 -3.19
N TRP A 62 10.96 7.05 -2.17
CA TRP A 62 11.61 6.49 -1.00
C TRP A 62 11.32 7.27 0.28
N ALA A 63 11.53 6.58 1.39
CA ALA A 63 11.42 7.06 2.75
C ALA A 63 12.54 6.48 3.60
N ASP A 64 12.93 7.19 4.66
CA ASP A 64 13.89 6.70 5.64
C ASP A 64 13.36 6.89 7.07
N ASP A 65 14.14 6.38 8.01
CA ASP A 65 13.88 6.38 9.45
C ASP A 65 13.92 7.77 10.10
N SER A 66 14.18 8.83 9.34
CA SER A 66 13.94 10.19 9.83
C SER A 66 12.45 10.57 9.85
N ARG A 67 11.56 9.76 9.24
CA ARG A 67 10.14 10.10 9.00
C ARG A 67 9.13 9.03 9.40
N TRP A 68 9.55 7.95 10.06
CA TRP A 68 8.64 6.95 10.62
C TRP A 68 8.97 6.62 12.06
N ARG A 69 7.96 6.17 12.79
CA ARG A 69 8.07 5.69 14.17
C ARG A 69 7.16 4.48 14.36
N ILE A 70 7.37 3.77 15.46
CA ILE A 70 6.49 2.67 15.88
C ILE A 70 5.10 3.24 16.16
N ASP A 71 4.08 2.69 15.50
CA ASP A 71 2.68 3.06 15.72
C ASP A 71 2.18 2.44 17.02
N LEU A 72 1.75 3.29 17.95
CA LEU A 72 1.31 2.90 19.30
C LEU A 72 -0.11 3.44 19.58
N PRO A 73 -0.90 2.77 20.42
CA PRO A 73 -0.77 1.37 20.79
C PRO A 73 -1.25 0.47 19.65
N GLU A 74 -0.44 -0.51 19.25
CA GLU A 74 -0.86 -1.59 18.37
C GLU A 74 -0.41 -2.96 18.92
N GLN A 75 -1.07 -4.03 18.51
CA GLN A 75 -0.78 -5.40 18.97
C GLN A 75 -0.78 -6.37 17.78
N PRO A 76 0.39 -6.79 17.26
CA PRO A 76 1.71 -6.24 17.54
C PRO A 76 1.87 -4.84 16.97
N ASN A 77 2.90 -4.13 17.43
CA ASN A 77 3.28 -2.84 16.86
C ASN A 77 3.63 -2.95 15.38
N SER A 78 3.29 -1.93 14.60
CA SER A 78 3.71 -1.76 13.22
C SER A 78 4.47 -0.45 13.00
N ILE A 79 5.20 -0.37 11.88
CA ILE A 79 5.71 0.88 11.32
C ILE A 79 5.11 0.99 9.92
N LEU A 80 4.37 2.05 9.61
CA LEU A 80 3.78 2.26 8.28
C LEU A 80 4.74 3.05 7.39
N ALA A 81 5.66 2.34 6.75
CA ALA A 81 6.72 2.93 5.94
C ALA A 81 6.22 3.58 4.65
N PHE A 82 5.12 3.07 4.09
CA PHE A 82 4.40 3.70 2.99
C PHE A 82 2.91 3.68 3.24
N ILE A 83 2.26 4.82 3.01
CA ILE A 83 0.83 5.01 3.14
C ILE A 83 0.27 5.83 1.98
N LEU A 84 -0.85 5.38 1.45
CA LEU A 84 -1.67 6.13 0.52
C LEU A 84 -3.12 6.10 1.00
N TYR A 85 -3.64 7.25 1.42
CA TYR A 85 -5.09 7.43 1.47
C TYR A 85 -5.61 7.78 0.09
N ARG A 86 -6.67 7.12 -0.35
CA ARG A 86 -7.30 7.35 -1.66
C ARG A 86 -7.71 8.80 -1.89
N ARG A 87 -8.09 9.52 -0.83
CA ARG A 87 -8.44 10.95 -0.89
C ARG A 87 -7.25 11.88 -1.14
N TRP A 88 -6.01 11.43 -0.94
CA TRP A 88 -4.78 12.20 -1.19
C TRP A 88 -4.25 12.01 -2.61
N ALA A 89 -4.72 10.97 -3.32
CA ALA A 89 -4.32 10.74 -4.70
C ALA A 89 -4.82 11.91 -5.57
N PRO A 90 -3.98 12.48 -6.46
CA PRO A 90 -4.37 13.60 -7.31
C PRO A 90 -5.57 13.26 -8.20
N GLY A 91 -6.52 14.19 -8.30
CA GLY A 91 -7.79 14.02 -9.02
C GLY A 91 -7.69 13.81 -10.53
N ASP A 92 -6.57 14.21 -11.17
CA ASP A 92 -6.38 14.23 -12.63
C ASP A 92 -5.32 13.24 -13.15
N GLN A 93 -4.89 12.28 -12.32
CA GLN A 93 -3.98 11.19 -12.74
C GLN A 93 -4.79 9.94 -13.11
N PRO A 94 -4.29 9.01 -13.95
CA PRO A 94 -5.00 7.77 -14.33
C PRO A 94 -5.46 6.88 -13.15
N PHE A 95 -5.06 7.21 -11.93
CA PHE A 95 -5.63 6.74 -10.66
C PHE A 95 -7.14 7.00 -10.47
N THR A 96 -7.70 7.96 -11.18
CA THR A 96 -9.10 8.39 -11.10
C THR A 96 -9.83 8.18 -12.43
N VAL A 97 -9.97 6.93 -12.87
CA VAL A 97 -11.14 6.58 -13.69
C VAL A 97 -12.37 6.83 -12.83
N LYS A 98 -13.13 7.89 -13.13
CA LYS A 98 -14.53 8.26 -12.76
C LYS A 98 -15.23 7.43 -11.65
N THR A 99 -14.55 7.13 -10.57
CA THR A 99 -15.14 6.91 -9.26
C THR A 99 -14.95 8.22 -8.56
N SER A 100 -16.01 8.79 -7.99
CA SER A 100 -16.01 10.06 -7.27
C SER A 100 -14.69 10.27 -6.50
N PRO A 101 -14.13 11.50 -6.48
CA PRO A 101 -12.94 11.81 -5.69
C PRO A 101 -13.06 11.18 -4.30
N GLY A 102 -12.10 10.34 -3.89
CA GLY A 102 -12.13 9.67 -2.58
C GLY A 102 -12.94 8.38 -2.46
N GLY A 103 -13.29 7.71 -3.57
CA GLY A 103 -14.01 6.43 -3.55
C GLY A 103 -13.24 5.27 -2.90
N GLU A 104 -13.95 4.52 -2.05
CA GLU A 104 -13.53 3.23 -1.50
C GLU A 104 -13.22 2.22 -2.64
N LEU A 105 -12.29 1.30 -2.40
CA LEU A 105 -11.92 0.25 -3.35
C LEU A 105 -12.29 -1.14 -2.83
N ASP A 106 -12.84 -1.96 -3.71
CA ASP A 106 -12.98 -3.39 -3.46
C ASP A 106 -11.67 -4.10 -3.80
N LEU A 107 -10.88 -4.40 -2.78
CA LEU A 107 -9.57 -5.06 -2.85
C LEU A 107 -9.65 -6.57 -2.70
N ARG A 108 -10.85 -7.13 -2.56
CA ARG A 108 -11.02 -8.59 -2.39
C ARG A 108 -10.51 -9.30 -3.63
N ASN A 109 -9.58 -10.23 -3.42
CA ASN A 109 -8.90 -10.98 -4.47
C ASN A 109 -8.11 -10.12 -5.49
N ALA A 110 -7.82 -8.86 -5.17
CA ALA A 110 -6.96 -8.04 -6.01
C ALA A 110 -5.54 -8.64 -6.06
N GLU A 111 -4.90 -8.59 -7.23
CA GLU A 111 -3.48 -8.91 -7.37
C GLU A 111 -2.67 -7.62 -7.17
N VAL A 112 -1.67 -7.68 -6.30
CA VAL A 112 -0.70 -6.60 -6.08
C VAL A 112 0.63 -7.02 -6.68
N SER A 113 1.31 -6.09 -7.37
CA SER A 113 2.67 -6.22 -7.87
C SER A 113 3.49 -5.02 -7.44
N VAL A 114 4.73 -5.19 -6.97
CA VAL A 114 5.58 -4.07 -6.52
C VAL A 114 7.07 -4.41 -6.60
N TYR A 115 7.91 -3.39 -6.79
CA TYR A 115 9.35 -3.47 -6.53
C TYR A 115 9.70 -2.76 -5.23
N LEU A 116 10.51 -3.41 -4.40
CA LEU A 116 11.00 -2.85 -3.14
C LEU A 116 12.52 -2.96 -3.07
N ARG A 117 13.17 -1.86 -2.70
CA ARG A 117 14.62 -1.78 -2.47
C ARG A 117 14.91 -1.16 -1.12
N GLY A 118 15.86 -1.72 -0.39
CA GLY A 118 16.36 -1.19 0.86
C GLY A 118 17.78 -0.69 0.68
N ASP A 119 18.10 0.49 1.18
CA ASP A 119 19.45 1.05 1.13
C ASP A 119 19.93 1.33 2.55
N GLY A 120 20.86 0.51 3.04
CA GLY A 120 21.23 0.49 4.45
C GLY A 120 20.06 0.12 5.37
N LEU A 121 19.01 -0.50 4.84
CA LEU A 121 17.81 -0.86 5.60
C LEU A 121 18.10 -2.01 6.56
N ASP A 122 17.95 -1.75 7.86
CA ASP A 122 18.00 -2.76 8.91
C ASP A 122 16.61 -2.91 9.52
N LEU A 123 15.96 -4.03 9.19
CA LEU A 123 14.60 -4.35 9.63
C LEU A 123 14.51 -4.76 11.11
N LYS A 124 15.64 -4.93 11.82
CA LYS A 124 15.64 -5.38 13.23
C LYS A 124 14.82 -6.66 13.44
N GLY A 125 14.89 -7.58 12.46
CA GLY A 125 14.13 -8.83 12.46
C GLY A 125 12.70 -8.74 11.94
N ALA A 126 12.19 -7.53 11.63
CA ALA A 126 10.87 -7.38 11.04
C ALA A 126 10.77 -7.99 9.63
N LYS A 127 9.53 -8.19 9.22
CA LYS A 127 9.13 -8.50 7.85
C LYS A 127 8.31 -7.35 7.27
N CYS A 128 8.40 -7.16 5.96
CA CYS A 128 7.61 -6.17 5.22
C CYS A 128 6.30 -6.79 4.75
N TYR A 129 5.18 -6.08 4.93
CA TYR A 129 3.84 -6.55 4.59
C TYR A 129 3.02 -5.46 3.94
N PHE A 130 2.14 -5.85 3.02
CA PHE A 130 1.07 -4.99 2.53
C PHE A 130 -0.02 -4.86 3.60
N TRP A 131 -0.56 -3.67 3.79
CA TRP A 131 -1.62 -3.42 4.76
C TRP A 131 -2.78 -2.64 4.15
N VAL A 132 -3.97 -2.81 4.72
CA VAL A 132 -5.21 -2.15 4.31
C VAL A 132 -5.95 -1.62 5.54
N PHE A 133 -6.61 -0.49 5.34
CA PHE A 133 -7.50 0.14 6.30
C PHE A 133 -8.75 0.67 5.61
N SER A 134 -9.89 0.55 6.31
CA SER A 134 -11.12 1.25 5.95
C SER A 134 -11.45 2.28 7.02
N SER A 135 -11.89 3.46 6.56
CA SER A 135 -12.39 4.52 7.44
C SER A 135 -13.67 4.12 8.16
N ASN A 136 -14.45 3.19 7.59
CA ASN A 136 -15.60 2.59 8.25
C ASN A 136 -15.09 1.50 9.20
N GLY A 137 -15.22 1.70 10.51
CA GLY A 137 -14.89 0.70 11.52
C GLY A 137 -13.42 0.63 11.97
N SER A 138 -12.52 1.45 11.41
CA SER A 138 -11.16 1.71 11.91
C SER A 138 -10.31 0.47 12.26
N ALA A 139 -10.32 -0.57 11.40
CA ALA A 139 -9.46 -1.73 11.57
C ALA A 139 -8.30 -1.70 10.58
N ARG A 140 -7.08 -2.01 11.06
CA ARG A 140 -5.89 -2.13 10.22
C ARG A 140 -5.46 -3.59 10.11
N TRP A 141 -5.38 -4.07 8.88
CA TRP A 141 -5.04 -5.46 8.58
C TRP A 141 -3.79 -5.53 7.71
N HIS A 142 -2.88 -6.44 8.07
CA HIS A 142 -1.61 -6.68 7.40
C HIS A 142 -1.65 -8.07 6.77
N PHE A 143 -1.34 -8.19 5.48
CA PHE A 143 -1.37 -9.46 4.76
C PHE A 143 -0.12 -10.28 5.06
N ILE A 144 -0.17 -11.14 6.07
CA ILE A 144 1.01 -11.83 6.61
C ILE A 144 1.40 -13.11 5.86
N SER A 145 0.51 -13.64 5.03
CA SER A 145 0.77 -14.90 4.30
C SER A 145 1.88 -14.80 3.25
N SER A 146 2.22 -13.58 2.79
CA SER A 146 3.29 -13.33 1.84
C SER A 146 4.17 -12.17 2.30
N PRO A 147 5.12 -12.40 3.23
CA PRO A 147 6.14 -11.41 3.57
C PRO A 147 6.91 -10.98 2.32
N LEU A 148 7.10 -9.67 2.15
CA LEU A 148 7.78 -9.11 1.00
C LEU A 148 9.28 -8.98 1.28
N GLU A 149 10.09 -9.46 0.34
CA GLU A 149 11.52 -9.25 0.32
C GLU A 149 11.85 -7.80 -0.02
N VAL A 150 12.84 -7.21 0.67
CA VAL A 150 13.34 -5.88 0.35
C VAL A 150 14.80 -6.02 -0.09
N SER A 151 15.03 -5.93 -1.40
CA SER A 151 16.36 -6.18 -1.97
C SER A 151 17.36 -5.10 -1.55
N SER A 152 18.55 -5.50 -1.09
CA SER A 152 19.57 -4.57 -0.59
C SER A 152 20.34 -3.88 -1.73
N GLY A 153 20.33 -2.55 -1.77
CA GLY A 153 21.14 -1.70 -2.64
C GLY A 153 20.79 -1.72 -4.13
N LYS A 154 19.86 -2.58 -4.56
CA LYS A 154 19.43 -2.74 -5.96
C LYS A 154 17.98 -3.20 -6.05
N TRP A 155 17.34 -2.95 -7.18
CA TRP A 155 16.02 -3.50 -7.46
C TRP A 155 16.09 -5.00 -7.72
N GLY A 156 15.21 -5.76 -7.06
CA GLY A 156 14.98 -7.17 -7.35
C GLY A 156 13.96 -7.37 -8.47
N SER A 157 13.39 -8.56 -8.54
CA SER A 157 12.22 -8.86 -9.38
C SER A 157 10.92 -8.30 -8.77
N PRO A 158 9.87 -8.03 -9.56
CA PRO A 158 8.60 -7.60 -9.01
C PRO A 158 7.99 -8.74 -8.18
N GLN A 159 7.52 -8.39 -6.99
CA GLN A 159 6.83 -9.34 -6.10
C GLN A 159 5.33 -9.25 -6.34
N ARG A 160 4.67 -10.42 -6.46
CA ARG A 160 3.24 -10.52 -6.77
C ARG A 160 2.51 -11.38 -5.76
N PHE A 161 1.34 -10.94 -5.33
CA PHE A 161 0.49 -11.67 -4.39
C PHE A 161 -0.97 -11.28 -4.55
N VAL A 162 -1.88 -12.15 -4.09
CA VAL A 162 -3.33 -11.94 -4.17
C VAL A 162 -3.91 -11.72 -2.79
N LEU A 163 -4.67 -10.63 -2.62
CA LEU A 163 -5.34 -10.26 -1.37
C LEU A 163 -6.56 -11.14 -1.11
N LYS A 164 -6.31 -12.38 -0.67
CA LYS A 164 -7.38 -13.33 -0.32
C LYS A 164 -8.16 -12.85 0.90
N ASN A 165 -9.49 -12.88 0.81
CA ASN A 165 -10.37 -12.57 1.94
C ASN A 165 -10.51 -13.78 2.86
N ASP A 166 -9.44 -14.06 3.61
CA ASP A 166 -9.35 -15.15 4.58
C ASP A 166 -8.54 -14.62 5.76
N GLU A 167 -9.20 -14.39 6.90
CA GLU A 167 -8.58 -13.77 8.08
C GLU A 167 -7.35 -14.53 8.61
N THR A 168 -7.20 -15.82 8.31
CA THR A 168 -6.02 -16.60 8.71
C THR A 168 -4.74 -16.17 7.99
N LEU A 169 -4.88 -15.46 6.87
CA LEU A 169 -3.78 -14.93 6.06
C LEU A 169 -3.40 -13.49 6.44
N TRP A 170 -4.11 -12.89 7.40
CA TRP A 170 -3.95 -11.51 7.82
C TRP A 170 -3.69 -11.39 9.31
N HIS A 171 -3.11 -10.26 9.71
CA HIS A 171 -2.95 -9.88 11.10
C HIS A 171 -3.59 -8.53 11.33
N ARG A 172 -4.44 -8.41 12.35
CA ARG A 172 -5.05 -7.14 12.73
C ARG A 172 -4.26 -6.50 13.87
N THR A 173 -3.57 -5.40 13.61
CA THR A 173 -2.73 -4.70 14.61
C THR A 173 -3.50 -3.64 15.39
N TRP A 174 -4.55 -3.09 14.78
CA TRP A 174 -5.42 -2.07 15.37
C TRP A 174 -6.90 -2.36 15.10
N SER A 175 -7.72 -2.14 16.14
CA SER A 175 -9.17 -2.12 16.02
C SER A 175 -9.83 -1.36 17.17
N PRO A 176 -10.96 -0.67 16.93
CA PRO A 176 -11.83 -0.24 18.01
C PRO A 176 -12.45 -1.44 18.73
N SER A 177 -13.18 -1.20 19.82
CA SER A 177 -13.84 -2.24 20.63
C SER A 177 -14.79 -3.15 19.87
N ARG A 178 -15.31 -2.69 18.71
CA ARG A 178 -16.13 -3.48 17.78
C ARG A 178 -15.50 -3.40 16.38
N PRO A 179 -14.50 -4.24 16.07
CA PRO A 179 -13.87 -4.24 14.76
C PRO A 179 -14.86 -4.65 13.68
N VAL A 180 -14.74 -4.00 12.52
CA VAL A 180 -15.29 -4.52 11.27
C VAL A 180 -14.50 -5.74 10.81
N SER A 181 -15.14 -6.62 10.04
CA SER A 181 -14.51 -7.82 9.49
C SER A 181 -13.47 -7.47 8.42
N LEU A 182 -12.61 -8.43 8.09
CA LEU A 182 -11.71 -8.28 6.94
C LEU A 182 -12.48 -8.06 5.63
N ASP A 183 -13.59 -8.77 5.41
CA ASP A 183 -14.42 -8.60 4.20
C ASP A 183 -14.90 -7.15 4.05
N GLU A 184 -15.33 -6.53 5.14
CA GLU A 184 -15.77 -5.14 5.12
C GLU A 184 -14.59 -4.19 4.83
N VAL A 185 -13.43 -4.42 5.46
CA VAL A 185 -12.23 -3.60 5.20
C VAL A 185 -11.78 -3.71 3.75
N LEU A 186 -11.72 -4.92 3.21
CA LEU A 186 -11.28 -5.16 1.83
C LEU A 186 -12.30 -4.69 0.80
N SER A 187 -13.60 -4.81 1.07
CA SER A 187 -14.65 -4.34 0.14
C SER A 187 -14.71 -2.81 0.05
N LYS A 188 -14.18 -2.12 1.05
CA LYS A 188 -14.20 -0.66 1.21
C LYS A 188 -12.84 -0.07 1.57
N GLY A 189 -11.77 -0.57 0.94
CA GLY A 189 -10.40 -0.13 1.19
C GLY A 189 -10.24 1.36 0.92
N ASN A 190 -9.88 2.13 1.96
CA ASN A 190 -9.72 3.59 1.88
C ASN A 190 -8.25 4.02 1.94
N SER A 191 -7.43 3.25 2.66
CA SER A 191 -6.00 3.46 2.79
C SER A 191 -5.27 2.12 2.73
N TYR A 192 -4.07 2.14 2.17
CA TYR A 192 -3.21 0.97 2.08
C TYR A 192 -1.76 1.38 1.90
N GLY A 193 -0.86 0.41 2.01
CA GLY A 193 0.55 0.60 1.70
C GLY A 193 1.40 -0.53 2.24
N PHE A 194 2.60 -0.19 2.71
CA PHE A 194 3.59 -1.16 3.19
C PHE A 194 4.00 -0.85 4.62
N SER A 195 4.24 -1.91 5.39
CA SER A 195 4.47 -1.84 6.82
C SER A 195 5.52 -2.84 7.27
N PHE A 196 6.18 -2.56 8.39
CA PHE A 196 7.07 -3.50 9.07
C PHE A 196 6.41 -4.02 10.34
N LEU A 197 6.46 -5.34 10.55
CA LEU A 197 5.97 -6.01 11.77
C LEU A 197 7.04 -6.98 12.30
N GLY A 198 7.07 -7.16 13.63
CA GLY A 198 7.94 -8.14 14.29
C GLY A 198 9.37 -7.68 14.51
N PHE A 199 9.63 -6.38 14.46
CA PHE A 199 10.93 -5.80 14.80
C PHE A 199 11.20 -5.85 16.30
N SER A 200 12.48 -5.92 16.69
CA SER A 200 12.93 -5.79 18.08
C SER A 200 13.20 -4.33 18.50
N GLY A 201 13.05 -3.37 17.60
CA GLY A 201 13.30 -1.95 17.79
C GLY A 201 12.95 -1.15 16.53
N GLU A 202 13.17 0.17 16.52
CA GLU A 202 12.91 0.96 15.32
C GLU A 202 13.76 0.51 14.13
N VAL A 203 13.09 0.32 13.00
CA VAL A 203 13.71 0.02 11.70
C VAL A 203 14.48 1.24 11.24
N THR A 204 15.72 1.04 10.77
CA THR A 204 16.62 2.12 10.34
C THR A 204 16.98 2.02 8.86
N GLY A 205 17.41 3.13 8.24
CA GLY A 205 17.80 3.17 6.84
C GLY A 205 16.64 3.50 5.90
N ARG A 206 16.83 3.27 4.60
CA ARG A 206 15.89 3.71 3.56
C ARG A 206 15.15 2.53 2.92
N ILE A 207 13.84 2.67 2.74
CA ILE A 207 13.04 1.83 1.84
C ILE A 207 12.58 2.64 0.63
N SER A 208 12.64 2.01 -0.55
CA SER A 208 12.24 2.57 -1.84
C SER A 208 11.19 1.67 -2.47
N MET A 209 10.27 2.28 -3.23
CA MET A 209 9.22 1.59 -3.97
C MET A 209 9.17 2.08 -5.41
N ASP A 210 8.91 1.16 -6.33
CA ASP A 210 8.67 1.43 -7.73
C ASP A 210 7.61 0.49 -8.34
N GLU A 211 6.98 0.94 -9.43
CA GLU A 211 5.97 0.26 -10.25
C GLU A 211 4.92 -0.54 -9.44
N LEU A 212 4.26 0.08 -8.47
CA LEU A 212 3.18 -0.58 -7.75
C LEU A 212 1.96 -0.69 -8.67
N ALA A 213 1.48 -1.92 -8.88
CA ALA A 213 0.22 -2.18 -9.58
C ALA A 213 -0.75 -2.95 -8.68
N ILE A 214 -2.02 -2.53 -8.65
CA ILE A 214 -3.12 -3.24 -8.00
C ILE A 214 -4.18 -3.54 -9.06
N LYS A 215 -4.28 -4.80 -9.47
CA LYS A 215 -5.28 -5.28 -10.43
C LYS A 215 -6.51 -5.77 -9.68
N LEU A 216 -7.61 -5.04 -9.87
CA LEU A 216 -8.91 -5.34 -9.26
C LEU A 216 -9.61 -6.47 -10.04
N VAL A 217 -10.42 -7.25 -9.33
CA VAL A 217 -11.29 -8.25 -9.95
C VAL A 217 -12.57 -7.55 -10.43
N SER A 218 -12.93 -7.75 -11.70
CA SER A 218 -14.21 -7.28 -12.25
C SER A 218 -15.36 -7.96 -11.48
N LYS A 219 -16.38 -7.19 -11.09
CA LYS A 219 -17.60 -7.73 -10.49
C LYS A 219 -18.51 -8.34 -11.55
#